data_AF-A0A8S9WIS5-F1
#
_entry.id   AF-A0A8S9WIS5-F1
#
_cell.length_a   1.000
_cell.length_b   1.000
_cell.length_c   1.000
_cell.angle_alpha   90.00
_cell.angle_beta   90.00
_cell.angle_gamma   90.00
#
_symmetry.space_group_name_H-M   'P 1'
#
loop_
_entity.id
_entity.type
_entity.pdbx_description
1 polymer ?
#
loop_
_entity_poly.entity_id
_entity_poly.type
_entity_poly.pdbx_seq_one_letter_code
_entity_poly.pdbx_strand_id
1 'polypeptide(L)'
;MAFLVFPGGPTSDSKIFDEIVTELMRRKILRKGDSLVLDKGFYAYRHYIEGLTEYGIVPLIFPRIDFKLEEVLNYIQLTLYSFNDRLSRVKEKIRHLETILAEFKHYILNWKQLKPKRSLIEDVFKVIKGTFYLGKLHRFTLASVTKIASFGVVLAAISISLGSGDKESLQKLAEW
;
A
#
# COMPACT_ATOMS: atom_id res chain seq x y z
N MET A 1 -2.11 -15.24 0.39
CA MET A 1 -1.60 -14.18 1.28
C MET A 1 -0.08 -14.11 1.12
N ALA A 2 0.52 -12.92 1.07
CA ALA A 2 1.97 -12.73 0.96
C ALA A 2 2.43 -11.72 2.01
N PHE A 3 3.70 -11.77 2.42
CA PHE A 3 4.27 -10.86 3.41
C PHE A 3 5.72 -10.47 3.06
N LEU A 4 6.15 -9.34 3.61
CA LEU A 4 7.52 -8.83 3.57
C LEU A 4 7.98 -8.59 5.01
N VAL A 5 9.26 -8.74 5.28
CA VAL A 5 9.87 -8.47 6.59
C VAL A 5 10.97 -7.45 6.39
N PHE A 6 10.86 -6.33 7.07
CA PHE A 6 11.82 -5.24 7.03
C PHE A 6 12.71 -5.26 8.28
N PRO A 7 14.04 -5.25 8.16
CA PRO A 7 14.95 -5.26 9.29
C PRO A 7 15.01 -3.88 9.97
N GLY A 8 14.82 -3.83 11.29
CA GLY A 8 14.76 -2.58 12.04
C GLY A 8 13.46 -1.83 11.74
N GLY A 9 12.52 -1.85 12.69
CA GLY A 9 11.24 -1.18 12.50
C GLY A 9 11.45 0.30 12.16
N PRO A 10 10.94 0.79 11.02
CA PRO A 10 11.09 2.19 10.69
C PRO A 10 10.35 3.03 11.73
N THR A 11 10.88 4.20 12.07
CA THR A 11 10.21 5.16 12.98
C THR A 11 8.85 5.65 12.42
N SER A 12 8.63 5.45 11.12
CA SER A 12 7.39 5.78 10.40
C SER A 12 7.29 4.87 9.17
N ASP A 13 6.12 4.29 8.92
CA ASP A 13 5.83 3.45 7.76
C ASP A 13 6.13 4.17 6.43
N SER A 14 6.08 5.50 6.44
CA SER A 14 6.47 6.34 5.31
C SER A 14 7.85 6.01 4.74
N LYS A 15 8.81 5.57 5.57
CA LYS A 15 10.19 5.32 5.15
C LYS A 15 10.36 4.09 4.27
N ILE A 16 9.40 3.16 4.28
CA ILE A 16 9.49 1.90 3.52
C ILE A 16 8.60 1.91 2.28
N PHE A 17 8.03 3.06 1.90
CA PHE A 17 7.17 3.18 0.71
C PHE A 17 7.90 2.71 -0.56
N ASP A 18 9.08 3.28 -0.84
CA ASP A 18 9.87 2.94 -2.02
C ASP A 18 10.27 1.46 -2.06
N GLU A 19 10.63 0.91 -0.90
CA GLU A 19 11.03 -0.50 -0.77
C GLU A 19 9.85 -1.44 -1.08
N ILE A 20 8.65 -1.12 -0.56
CA ILE A 20 7.42 -1.88 -0.83
C ILE A 20 7.08 -1.82 -2.32
N VAL A 21 7.02 -0.62 -2.91
CA VAL A 21 6.63 -0.46 -4.32
C VAL A 21 7.63 -1.20 -5.23
N THR A 22 8.93 -1.03 -4.97
CA THR A 22 10.01 -1.70 -5.71
C THR A 22 9.88 -3.22 -5.61
N GLU A 23 9.67 -3.78 -4.42
CA GLU A 23 9.51 -5.23 -4.25
C GLU A 23 8.25 -5.77 -4.93
N LEU A 24 7.13 -5.05 -4.86
CA LEU A 24 5.90 -5.45 -5.53
C LEU A 24 6.03 -5.44 -7.06
N MET A 25 6.70 -4.42 -7.62
CA MET A 25 6.98 -4.35 -9.06
C MET A 25 7.99 -5.42 -9.50
N ARG A 26 9.06 -5.65 -8.72
CA ARG A 26 10.05 -6.71 -8.99
C ARG A 26 9.39 -8.09 -9.05
N ARG A 27 8.42 -8.35 -8.17
CA ARG A 27 7.64 -9.59 -8.13
C ARG A 27 6.50 -9.63 -9.15
N LYS A 28 6.30 -8.57 -9.93
CA LYS A 28 5.21 -8.40 -10.91
C LYS A 28 3.80 -8.52 -10.29
N ILE A 29 3.69 -8.24 -8.98
CA ILE A 29 2.42 -8.15 -8.25
C ILE A 29 1.77 -6.78 -8.52
N LEU A 30 2.60 -5.74 -8.64
CA LEU A 30 2.19 -4.39 -9.02
C LEU A 30 2.81 -4.04 -10.39
N ARG A 31 2.04 -3.43 -11.27
CA ARG A 31 2.46 -3.00 -12.61
C ARG A 31 2.09 -1.53 -12.84
N LYS A 32 2.65 -0.93 -13.89
CA LYS A 32 2.28 0.42 -14.30
C LYS A 32 0.79 0.48 -14.64
N GLY A 33 0.10 1.50 -14.17
CA GLY A 33 -1.34 1.68 -14.24
C GLY A 33 -2.12 1.03 -13.09
N ASP A 34 -1.52 0.14 -12.31
CA ASP A 34 -2.23 -0.50 -11.20
C ASP A 34 -2.45 0.49 -10.04
N SER A 35 -3.52 0.25 -9.28
CA SER A 35 -3.82 0.99 -8.06
C SER A 35 -3.17 0.34 -6.83
N LEU A 36 -2.48 1.15 -6.03
CA LEU A 36 -1.89 0.73 -4.76
C LEU A 36 -2.57 1.46 -3.61
N VAL A 37 -3.28 0.72 -2.75
CA VAL A 37 -4.00 1.27 -1.59
C VAL A 37 -3.16 1.10 -0.33
N LEU A 38 -2.92 2.19 0.40
CA LEU A 38 -2.09 2.20 1.62
C LEU A 38 -2.75 2.98 2.75
N ASP A 39 -2.57 2.52 3.99
CA ASP A 39 -3.13 3.23 5.15
C ASP A 39 -2.42 4.57 5.44
N LYS A 40 -3.00 5.37 6.33
CA LYS A 40 -2.53 6.71 6.71
C LYS A 40 -1.09 6.77 7.22
N GLY A 41 -0.52 5.66 7.70
CA GLY A 41 0.89 5.56 8.11
C GLY A 41 1.87 5.89 6.98
N PHE A 42 1.45 5.66 5.73
CA PHE A 42 2.24 5.97 4.53
C PHE A 42 2.03 7.39 4.00
N TYR A 43 1.26 8.24 4.68
CA TYR A 43 0.94 9.58 4.19
C TYR A 43 2.19 10.46 4.08
N ALA A 44 2.55 10.83 2.85
CA ALA A 44 3.45 11.92 2.52
C ALA A 44 3.16 12.40 1.09
N TYR A 45 3.20 13.72 0.84
CA TYR A 45 2.98 14.29 -0.49
C TYR A 45 3.90 13.67 -1.56
N ARG A 46 5.16 13.45 -1.19
CA ARG A 46 6.17 12.82 -2.03
C ARG A 46 5.74 11.45 -2.57
N HIS A 47 5.06 10.63 -1.77
CA HIS A 47 4.65 9.28 -2.20
C HIS A 47 3.53 9.31 -3.26
N TYR A 48 2.64 10.30 -3.21
CA TYR A 48 1.66 10.48 -4.28
C TYR A 48 2.35 10.89 -5.57
N ILE A 49 3.28 11.84 -5.47
CA ILE A 49 4.05 12.33 -6.62
C ILE A 49 4.84 11.19 -7.25
N GLU A 50 5.70 10.52 -6.48
CA GLU A 50 6.56 9.43 -6.99
C GLU A 50 5.75 8.24 -7.50
N GLY A 51 4.64 7.90 -6.83
CA GLY A 51 3.72 6.88 -7.31
C GLY A 51 3.21 7.21 -8.72
N LEU A 52 2.80 8.45 -8.95
CA LEU A 52 2.26 8.90 -10.24
C LEU A 52 3.34 9.06 -11.32
N THR A 53 4.50 9.65 -10.98
CA THR A 53 5.53 10.04 -11.97
C THR A 53 6.58 8.96 -12.21
N GLU A 54 7.17 8.42 -11.14
CA GLU A 54 8.32 7.50 -11.23
C GLU A 54 7.85 6.06 -11.44
N TYR A 55 6.94 5.61 -10.57
CA TYR A 55 6.44 4.24 -10.60
C TYR A 55 5.33 4.04 -11.62
N GLY A 56 4.61 5.11 -12.00
CA GLY A 56 3.50 5.07 -12.94
C GLY A 56 2.34 4.23 -12.43
N ILE A 57 2.04 4.31 -11.14
CA ILE A 57 0.94 3.63 -10.46
C ILE A 57 -0.09 4.67 -9.98
N VAL A 58 -1.25 4.22 -9.52
CA VAL A 58 -2.24 5.07 -8.85
C VAL A 58 -2.08 4.91 -7.32
N PRO A 59 -1.37 5.83 -6.62
CA PRO A 59 -1.12 5.72 -5.19
C PRO A 59 -2.32 6.24 -4.39
N LEU A 60 -3.13 5.33 -3.86
CA LEU A 60 -4.26 5.67 -3.01
C LEU A 60 -3.89 5.50 -1.54
N ILE A 61 -3.18 6.50 -1.02
CA ILE A 61 -2.87 6.60 0.40
C ILE A 61 -4.02 7.33 1.08
N PHE A 62 -4.51 6.82 2.21
CA PHE A 62 -5.64 7.44 2.90
C PHE A 62 -5.28 8.89 3.33
N PRO A 63 -6.04 9.91 2.90
CA PRO A 63 -5.67 11.30 3.14
C PRO A 63 -5.86 11.69 4.62
N ARG A 64 -5.05 12.68 5.05
CA ARG A 64 -5.23 13.39 6.32
C ARG A 64 -6.27 14.51 6.15
N ILE A 65 -6.70 15.11 7.27
CA ILE A 65 -7.74 16.15 7.30
C ILE A 65 -7.31 17.38 6.47
N ASP A 66 -6.01 17.68 6.47
CA ASP A 66 -5.34 18.80 5.81
C ASP A 66 -4.82 18.49 4.41
N PHE A 67 -5.16 17.32 3.84
CA PHE A 67 -4.72 16.94 2.50
C PHE A 67 -5.30 17.89 1.44
N LYS A 68 -4.42 18.38 0.57
CA LYS A 68 -4.78 19.24 -0.57
C LYS A 68 -4.38 18.56 -1.87
N LEU A 69 -5.36 18.27 -2.70
CA LEU A 69 -5.14 17.64 -4.00
C LEU A 69 -4.30 18.55 -4.92
N GLU A 70 -4.49 19.86 -4.79
CA GLU A 70 -3.82 20.89 -5.58
C GLU A 70 -2.29 20.83 -5.39
N GLU A 71 -1.80 20.53 -4.19
CA GLU A 71 -0.36 20.43 -3.90
C GLU A 71 0.29 19.29 -4.72
N VAL A 72 -0.40 18.16 -4.87
CA VAL A 72 0.07 17.04 -5.71
C VAL A 72 0.04 17.41 -7.19
N LEU A 73 -1.06 18.02 -7.66
CA LEU A 73 -1.23 18.37 -9.07
C LEU A 73 -0.22 19.43 -9.54
N ASN A 74 0.04 20.45 -8.72
CA ASN A 74 0.99 21.52 -9.04
C ASN A 74 2.41 20.96 -9.23
N TYR A 75 2.82 20.02 -8.38
CA TYR A 75 4.15 19.41 -8.51
C TYR A 75 4.29 18.61 -9.81
N ILE A 76 3.26 17.85 -10.19
CA ILE A 76 3.28 17.04 -11.41
C ILE A 76 3.32 17.90 -12.67
N GLN A 77 2.60 19.03 -12.67
CA GLN A 77 2.66 20.00 -13.77
C GLN A 77 4.09 20.51 -13.98
N LEU A 78 4.82 20.81 -12.91
CA LEU A 78 6.22 21.25 -13.00
C LEU A 78 7.11 20.17 -13.64
N THR A 79 6.91 18.90 -13.31
CA THR A 79 7.66 17.77 -13.89
C THR A 79 7.35 17.57 -15.38
N LEU A 80 6.13 17.88 -15.84
CA LEU A 80 5.76 17.77 -17.25
C LEU A 80 6.50 18.76 -18.16
N TYR A 81 6.96 19.90 -17.63
CA TYR A 81 7.71 20.88 -18.40
C TYR A 81 9.19 20.50 -18.65
N SER A 82 9.73 19.51 -17.94
CA SER A 82 11.16 19.17 -18.01
C SER A 82 11.56 18.08 -19.01
N PHE A 83 10.67 17.65 -19.92
CA PHE A 83 10.97 16.54 -20.84
C PHE A 83 11.83 16.96 -22.05
N ASN A 84 13.07 16.47 -22.10
CA ASN A 84 14.01 16.64 -23.22
C ASN A 84 14.07 15.41 -24.15
N ASP A 85 12.95 14.75 -24.43
CA ASP A 85 12.85 13.49 -25.20
C ASP A 85 12.15 13.72 -26.56
N ARG A 86 12.18 12.73 -27.46
CA ARG A 86 11.48 12.80 -28.76
C ARG A 86 9.98 13.03 -28.55
N LEU A 87 9.41 13.97 -29.32
CA LEU A 87 8.00 14.39 -29.28
C LEU A 87 6.98 13.23 -29.24
N SER A 88 7.19 12.13 -29.98
CA SER A 88 6.28 10.99 -29.98
C SER A 88 6.25 10.23 -28.65
N ARG A 89 7.42 10.02 -28.02
CA ARG A 89 7.54 9.37 -26.71
C ARG A 89 7.00 10.26 -25.59
N VAL A 90 7.21 11.57 -25.70
CA VAL A 90 6.65 12.55 -24.76
C VAL A 90 5.12 12.51 -24.80
N LYS A 91 4.51 12.51 -25.99
CA LYS A 91 3.05 12.41 -26.14
C LYS A 91 2.45 11.16 -25.50
N GLU A 92 3.11 10.01 -25.67
CA GLU A 92 2.65 8.75 -25.07
C GLU A 92 2.75 8.78 -23.53
N LYS A 93 3.87 9.27 -22.99
CA LYS A 93 4.06 9.45 -21.54
C LYS A 93 3.01 10.39 -20.94
N ILE A 94 2.71 11.50 -21.62
CA ILE A 94 1.67 12.46 -21.19
C ILE A 94 0.31 11.77 -21.13
N ARG A 95 -0.11 11.07 -22.20
CA ARG A 95 -1.40 10.36 -22.23
C ARG A 95 -1.54 9.34 -21.11
N HIS A 96 -0.48 8.58 -20.86
CA HIS A 96 -0.46 7.60 -19.77
C HIS A 96 -0.63 8.28 -18.42
N LEU A 97 0.12 9.37 -18.17
CA LEU A 97 0.03 10.13 -16.93
C LEU A 97 -1.36 10.78 -16.77
N GLU A 98 -1.95 11.34 -17.81
CA GLU A 98 -3.31 11.88 -17.79
C GLU A 98 -4.35 10.83 -17.37
N THR A 99 -4.18 9.60 -17.86
CA THR A 99 -5.05 8.47 -17.50
C THR A 99 -4.92 8.12 -16.02
N ILE A 100 -3.68 7.94 -15.54
CA ILE A 100 -3.39 7.63 -14.13
C ILE A 100 -3.88 8.77 -13.23
N LEU A 101 -3.68 10.03 -13.63
CA LEU A 101 -4.16 11.21 -12.89
C LEU A 101 -5.68 11.25 -12.77
N ALA A 102 -6.40 10.89 -13.84
CA ALA A 102 -7.86 10.84 -13.80
C ALA A 102 -8.34 9.78 -12.80
N GLU A 103 -7.75 8.58 -12.81
CA GLU A 103 -8.06 7.52 -11.85
C GLU A 103 -7.69 7.92 -10.41
N PHE A 104 -6.51 8.50 -10.22
CA PHE A 104 -6.07 9.00 -8.92
C PHE A 104 -7.06 10.01 -8.34
N LYS A 105 -7.48 11.01 -9.12
CA LYS A 105 -8.49 11.99 -8.71
C LYS A 105 -9.80 11.32 -8.34
N HIS A 106 -10.25 10.37 -9.15
CA HIS A 106 -11.49 9.64 -8.86
C HIS A 106 -11.40 8.90 -7.52
N TYR A 107 -10.34 8.13 -7.30
CA TYR A 107 -10.20 7.33 -6.09
C TYR A 107 -9.93 8.18 -4.84
N ILE A 108 -9.09 9.22 -4.94
CA ILE A 108 -8.75 10.04 -3.77
C ILE A 108 -9.94 10.87 -3.29
N LEU A 109 -10.86 11.28 -4.18
CA LEU A 109 -12.10 11.96 -3.78
C LEU A 109 -13.10 10.98 -3.18
N ASN A 110 -13.12 9.74 -3.65
CA ASN A 110 -14.03 8.68 -3.21
C ASN A 110 -13.42 7.74 -2.15
N TRP A 111 -12.29 8.12 -1.53
CA TRP A 111 -11.51 7.25 -0.63
C TRP A 111 -12.35 6.64 0.52
N LYS A 112 -13.39 7.35 0.97
CA LYS A 112 -14.28 6.90 2.04
C LYS A 112 -14.97 5.57 1.72
N GLN A 113 -15.19 5.27 0.44
CA GLN A 113 -15.80 4.00 0.00
C GLN A 113 -14.92 2.79 0.32
N LEU A 114 -13.62 2.99 0.56
CA LEU A 114 -12.68 1.93 0.92
C LEU A 114 -12.59 1.69 2.43
N LYS A 115 -13.27 2.51 3.27
CA LYS A 115 -13.29 2.30 4.72
C LYS A 115 -13.75 0.90 5.15
N PRO A 116 -14.81 0.30 4.55
CA PRO A 116 -15.23 -1.05 4.91
C PRO A 116 -14.14 -2.11 4.61
N LYS A 117 -13.50 -2.01 3.45
CA LYS A 117 -12.39 -2.89 3.07
C LYS A 117 -11.18 -2.72 4.01
N ARG A 118 -10.86 -1.47 4.38
CA ARG A 118 -9.82 -1.15 5.37
C ARG A 118 -10.11 -1.79 6.73
N SER A 119 -11.35 -1.67 7.22
CA SER A 119 -11.77 -2.30 8.50
C SER A 119 -11.57 -3.82 8.48
N LEU A 120 -11.92 -4.48 7.37
CA LEU A 120 -11.72 -5.93 7.24
C LEU A 120 -10.23 -6.31 7.25
N ILE A 121 -9.37 -5.51 6.60
CA ILE A 121 -7.92 -5.70 6.63
C ILE A 121 -7.37 -5.48 8.05
N GLU A 122 -7.85 -4.46 8.78
CA GLU A 122 -7.47 -4.23 10.18
C GLU A 122 -7.84 -5.41 11.08
N ASP A 123 -9.04 -5.97 10.90
CA ASP A 123 -9.47 -7.14 11.67
C ASP A 123 -8.59 -8.37 11.37
N VAL A 124 -8.21 -8.60 10.10
CA VAL A 124 -7.21 -9.62 9.73
C VAL A 124 -5.86 -9.37 10.42
N PHE A 125 -5.37 -8.13 10.46
CA PHE A 125 -4.14 -7.81 11.17
C PHE A 125 -4.24 -8.04 12.68
N LYS A 126 -5.39 -7.79 13.30
CA LYS A 126 -5.61 -8.09 14.73
C LYS A 126 -5.51 -9.59 15.01
N VAL A 127 -6.18 -10.44 14.22
CA VAL A 127 -6.08 -11.91 14.32
C VAL A 127 -4.61 -12.35 14.21
N ILE A 128 -3.89 -11.82 13.23
CA ILE A 128 -2.47 -12.16 13.03
C ILE A 128 -1.61 -11.76 14.24
N LYS A 129 -1.83 -10.56 14.80
CA LYS A 129 -1.03 -10.06 15.93
C LYS A 129 -1.36 -10.76 17.24
N GLY A 130 -2.65 -11.01 17.51
CA GLY A 130 -3.16 -11.64 18.72
C GLY A 130 -2.99 -13.15 18.68
N THR A 131 -3.84 -13.82 17.90
CA THR A 131 -3.96 -15.29 17.84
C THR A 131 -2.65 -15.98 17.46
N PHE A 132 -1.90 -15.42 16.50
CA PHE A 132 -0.65 -16.01 16.02
C PHE A 132 0.62 -15.39 16.63
N TYR A 133 0.48 -14.65 17.73
CA TYR A 133 1.57 -14.08 18.53
C TYR A 133 2.57 -13.18 17.79
N LEU A 134 2.26 -12.73 16.55
CA LEU A 134 3.17 -11.86 15.81
C LEU A 134 3.32 -10.48 16.44
N GLY A 135 2.35 -10.05 17.27
CA GLY A 135 2.42 -8.78 18.00
C GLY A 135 3.45 -8.76 19.15
N LYS A 136 3.88 -9.93 19.64
CA LYS A 136 4.88 -10.07 20.73
C LYS A 136 6.16 -10.76 20.25
N LEU A 137 6.37 -10.83 18.93
CA LEU A 137 7.51 -11.52 18.35
C LEU A 137 8.81 -10.75 18.64
N HIS A 138 9.62 -11.27 19.55
CA HIS A 138 10.95 -10.76 19.84
C HIS A 138 12.01 -11.80 19.48
N ARG A 139 12.81 -11.53 18.42
CA ARG A 139 13.88 -12.41 17.94
C ARG A 139 15.10 -11.60 17.51
N PHE A 140 16.28 -12.19 17.66
CA PHE A 140 17.55 -11.54 17.42
C PHE A 140 18.04 -11.62 15.97
N THR A 141 17.48 -12.52 15.14
CA THR A 141 17.89 -12.69 13.74
C THR A 141 16.71 -12.56 12.79
N LEU A 142 16.94 -11.91 11.65
CA LEU A 142 15.93 -11.75 10.60
C LEU A 142 15.42 -13.12 10.10
N ALA A 143 16.31 -14.10 9.97
CA ALA A 143 15.91 -15.46 9.57
C ALA A 143 14.91 -16.10 10.54
N SER A 144 15.10 -15.91 11.85
CA SER A 144 14.19 -16.41 12.88
C SER A 144 12.84 -15.69 12.83
N VAL A 145 12.85 -14.36 12.68
CA VAL A 145 11.63 -13.54 12.50
C VAL A 145 10.85 -14.03 11.29
N THR A 146 11.51 -14.13 10.13
CA THR A 146 10.88 -14.53 8.86
C THR A 146 10.27 -15.92 8.94
N LYS A 147 10.94 -16.88 9.58
CA LYS A 147 10.42 -18.25 9.74
C LYS A 147 9.13 -18.29 10.58
N ILE A 148 9.06 -17.51 11.66
CA ILE A 148 7.87 -17.49 12.52
C ILE A 148 6.75 -16.68 11.88
N ALA A 149 7.10 -15.54 11.28
CA ALA A 149 6.14 -14.71 10.54
C ALA A 149 5.52 -15.47 9.36
N SER A 150 6.32 -16.23 8.60
CA SER A 150 5.79 -17.06 7.51
C SER A 150 4.79 -18.08 8.00
N PHE A 151 5.11 -18.79 9.08
CA PHE A 151 4.22 -19.77 9.69
C PHE A 151 2.92 -19.12 10.18
N GLY A 152 3.00 -18.00 10.90
CA GLY A 152 1.83 -17.27 11.37
C GLY A 152 0.93 -16.76 10.24
N VAL A 153 1.52 -16.22 9.16
CA VAL A 153 0.76 -15.76 7.98
C VAL A 153 0.07 -16.92 7.25
N VAL A 154 0.73 -18.07 7.13
CA VAL A 154 0.12 -19.26 6.52
C VAL A 154 -1.04 -19.78 7.37
N LEU A 155 -0.86 -19.89 8.69
CA LEU A 155 -1.95 -20.32 9.58
C LEU A 155 -3.12 -19.36 9.57
N ALA A 156 -2.86 -18.04 9.54
CA ALA A 156 -3.91 -17.03 9.41
C ALA A 156 -4.66 -17.19 8.09
N ALA A 157 -3.94 -17.38 6.98
CA ALA A 157 -4.55 -17.59 5.67
C ALA A 157 -5.44 -18.84 5.64
N ILE A 158 -4.98 -19.95 6.23
CA ILE A 158 -5.78 -21.19 6.36
C ILE A 158 -7.01 -20.93 7.23
N SER A 159 -6.86 -20.30 8.39
CA SER A 159 -7.95 -20.02 9.32
C SER A 159 -9.03 -19.13 8.70
N ILE A 160 -8.61 -18.08 7.99
CA ILE A 160 -9.52 -17.19 7.23
C ILE A 160 -10.21 -17.96 6.10
N SER A 161 -9.48 -18.85 5.42
CA SER A 161 -10.04 -19.63 4.31
C SER A 161 -11.06 -20.67 4.79
N LEU A 162 -10.81 -21.32 5.93
CA LEU A 162 -11.69 -22.34 6.52
C LEU A 162 -12.90 -21.75 7.24
N GLY A 163 -12.76 -20.57 7.86
CA GLY A 163 -13.84 -19.90 8.60
C GLY A 163 -14.74 -19.01 7.73
N SER A 164 -14.73 -19.17 6.41
CA SER A 164 -15.16 -18.13 5.47
C SER A 164 -16.66 -17.78 5.56
N GLY A 165 -16.93 -16.51 5.87
CA GLY A 165 -18.15 -15.81 5.47
C GLY A 165 -18.47 -14.55 6.27
N ASP A 166 -18.33 -14.59 7.59
CA ASP A 166 -18.89 -13.55 8.45
C ASP A 166 -17.83 -12.68 9.12
N LYS A 167 -18.04 -11.36 9.03
CA LYS A 167 -17.22 -10.37 9.74
C LYS A 167 -17.26 -10.63 11.25
N GLU A 168 -18.39 -11.09 11.76
CA GLU A 168 -18.56 -11.43 13.17
C GLU A 168 -17.61 -12.55 13.63
N SER A 169 -17.43 -13.58 12.79
CA SER A 169 -16.50 -14.69 13.08
C SER A 169 -15.04 -14.23 13.12
N LEU A 170 -14.65 -13.34 12.20
CA LEU A 170 -13.30 -12.76 12.21
C LEU A 170 -13.07 -11.87 13.44
N GLN A 171 -14.08 -11.10 13.85
CA GLN A 171 -14.00 -10.27 15.05
C GLN A 171 -13.89 -11.12 16.31
N LYS A 172 -14.68 -12.19 16.43
CA LYS A 172 -14.57 -13.15 17.54
C LYS A 172 -13.18 -13.78 17.64
N LEU A 173 -12.56 -14.13 16.51
CA LEU A 173 -11.18 -14.65 16.47
C LEU A 173 -10.14 -13.59 16.85
N ALA A 174 -10.42 -12.32 16.57
CA ALA A 174 -9.53 -11.21 16.90
C ALA A 174 -9.61 -10.77 18.37
N GLU A 175 -10.74 -11.02 19.03
CA GLU A 175 -11.04 -10.62 20.41
C GLU A 175 -10.73 -11.70 21.46
N TRP A 176 -10.39 -12.92 21.03
CA TRP A 176 -9.93 -14.03 21.89
C TRP A 176 -8.51 -13.85 22.45
#